data_AF-A0A1H1LBB0-F1
#
_entry.id   AF-A0A1H1LBB0-F1
#
_cell.length_a   1.000
_cell.length_b   1.000
_cell.length_c   1.000
_cell.angle_alpha   90.00
_cell.angle_beta   90.00
_cell.angle_gamma   90.00
#
_symmetry.space_group_name_H-M   'P 1'
#
loop_
_entity.id
_entity.type
_entity.pdbx_description
1 polymer ?
#
loop_
_entity_poly.entity_id
_entity_poly.type
_entity_poly.pdbx_seq_one_letter_code
_entity_poly.pdbx_strand_id
1 'polypeptide(L)'
;MTPPLLPLEVHGHHGFDGGFSVLPFLGSFFLLLVLLAGLAAFYLWRQGKLTLPTFATRRSPEDAAKQILADRFARGDISTDEFMERSSTLNWTPGSDTTAPRQPRKKRRPGR
;
A
#
# COMPACT_ATOMS: atom_id res chain seq x y z
N MET A 1 -57.84 -53.49 -29.35
CA MET A 1 -56.54 -53.29 -28.66
C MET A 1 -55.61 -52.72 -29.71
N THR A 2 -55.35 -51.41 -29.78
CA THR A 2 -54.59 -50.56 -28.84
C THR A 2 -54.94 -49.07 -29.08
N PRO A 3 -54.93 -48.19 -28.05
CA PRO A 3 -55.06 -46.75 -28.26
C PRO A 3 -53.68 -46.08 -28.41
N PRO A 4 -53.47 -45.10 -29.32
CA PRO A 4 -52.33 -44.20 -29.23
C PRO A 4 -52.61 -43.14 -28.16
N LEU A 5 -51.89 -43.21 -27.04
CA LEU A 5 -51.89 -42.19 -25.99
C LEU A 5 -51.12 -40.96 -26.50
N LEU A 6 -51.78 -39.81 -26.56
CA LEU A 6 -51.11 -38.51 -26.67
C LEU A 6 -50.56 -38.10 -25.30
N PRO A 7 -49.26 -37.79 -25.15
CA PRO A 7 -48.80 -36.99 -24.04
C PRO A 7 -48.86 -35.52 -24.45
N LEU A 8 -49.90 -34.84 -23.98
CA LEU A 8 -49.92 -33.39 -23.82
C LEU A 8 -49.16 -33.10 -22.52
N GLU A 9 -47.83 -32.94 -22.59
CA GLU A 9 -47.05 -32.43 -21.46
C GLU A 9 -46.58 -31.01 -21.77
N VAL A 10 -47.46 -30.07 -21.43
CA VAL A 10 -47.08 -28.72 -21.05
C VAL A 10 -46.40 -28.82 -19.69
N HIS A 11 -45.13 -28.41 -19.59
CA HIS A 11 -44.42 -27.81 -18.43
C HIS A 11 -42.97 -27.61 -18.91
N GLY A 12 -42.51 -26.40 -19.23
CA GLY A 12 -42.30 -25.36 -18.23
C GLY A 12 -41.03 -25.65 -17.43
N HIS A 13 -39.84 -25.58 -18.05
CA HIS A 13 -38.61 -25.39 -17.29
C HIS A 13 -38.15 -23.94 -17.42
N HIS A 14 -38.69 -23.15 -16.51
CA HIS A 14 -38.11 -21.90 -16.04
C HIS A 14 -36.64 -22.12 -15.65
N GLY A 15 -35.82 -21.10 -15.89
CA GLY A 15 -34.38 -21.16 -15.62
C GLY A 15 -33.54 -20.12 -16.35
N PHE A 16 -34.13 -19.05 -16.87
CA PHE A 16 -33.38 -17.80 -17.12
C PHE A 16 -33.43 -16.92 -15.86
N ASP A 17 -33.20 -17.54 -14.71
CA ASP A 17 -33.12 -16.89 -13.40
C ASP A 17 -31.67 -16.99 -12.93
N GLY A 18 -30.90 -15.94 -13.19
CA GLY A 18 -29.46 -15.99 -12.96
C GLY A 18 -28.75 -14.65 -12.89
N GLY A 19 -29.44 -13.59 -12.49
CA GLY A 19 -28.84 -12.35 -12.05
C GLY A 19 -28.69 -11.30 -13.15
N PHE A 20 -29.08 -10.06 -12.83
CA PHE A 20 -28.54 -8.88 -13.50
C PHE A 20 -27.05 -9.12 -13.75
N SER A 21 -26.66 -9.22 -15.02
CA SER A 21 -25.27 -9.48 -15.36
C SER A 21 -24.47 -8.25 -14.95
N VAL A 22 -24.01 -8.24 -13.70
CA VAL A 22 -23.07 -7.27 -13.15
C VAL A 22 -21.68 -7.53 -13.69
N LEU A 23 -21.44 -8.65 -14.39
CA LEU A 23 -20.17 -8.98 -15.05
C LEU A 23 -19.63 -7.86 -15.97
N PRO A 24 -20.41 -7.28 -16.92
CA PRO A 24 -19.93 -6.15 -17.71
C PRO A 24 -19.62 -4.90 -16.87
N PHE A 25 -20.37 -4.66 -15.80
CA PHE A 25 -20.13 -3.53 -14.89
C PHE A 25 -18.90 -3.74 -14.01
N LEU A 26 -18.68 -4.94 -13.48
CA LEU A 26 -17.47 -5.32 -12.76
C LEU A 26 -16.26 -5.26 -13.69
N GLY A 27 -16.36 -5.83 -14.90
CA GLY A 27 -15.30 -5.78 -15.89
C GLY A 27 -14.93 -4.34 -16.28
N SER A 28 -15.93 -3.49 -16.50
CA SER A 28 -15.73 -2.06 -16.78
C SER A 28 -15.08 -1.33 -15.60
N PHE A 29 -15.51 -1.63 -14.37
CA PHE A 29 -14.92 -1.06 -13.15
C PHE A 29 -13.46 -1.48 -12.97
N PHE A 30 -13.13 -2.76 -13.16
CA PHE A 30 -11.75 -3.24 -13.11
C PHE A 30 -10.89 -2.62 -14.22
N LEU A 31 -11.41 -2.50 -15.44
CA LEU A 31 -10.70 -1.85 -16.55
C LEU A 31 -10.42 -0.37 -16.24
N LEU A 32 -11.42 0.34 -15.70
CA LEU A 32 -11.28 1.73 -15.27
C LEU A 32 -10.22 1.86 -14.17
N LEU A 33 -10.22 0.95 -13.20
CA LEU A 33 -9.27 0.94 -12.09
C LEU A 33 -7.84 0.72 -12.59
N VAL A 34 -7.64 -0.24 -13.50
CA VAL A 34 -6.33 -0.51 -14.12
C VAL A 34 -5.86 0.70 -14.93
N LEU A 35 -6.74 1.33 -15.70
CA LEU A 35 -6.42 2.52 -16.47
C LEU A 35 -6.00 3.67 -15.56
N LEU A 36 -6.74 3.90 -14.48
CA LEU A 36 -6.46 4.95 -13.50
C LEU A 36 -5.16 4.70 -12.75
N ALA A 37 -4.90 3.44 -12.37
CA ALA A 37 -3.64 3.02 -11.75
C ALA A 37 -2.45 3.22 -12.70
N GLY A 38 -2.60 2.86 -13.98
CA GLY A 38 -1.58 3.07 -15.01
C GLY A 38 -1.30 4.56 -15.23
N LEU A 39 -2.35 5.40 -15.30
CA LEU A 39 -2.22 6.84 -15.45
C LEU A 39 -1.53 7.47 -14.23
N ALA A 40 -1.91 7.06 -13.03
CA ALA A 40 -1.30 7.52 -11.79
C ALA A 40 0.19 7.12 -11.75
N ALA A 41 0.52 5.86 -12.07
CA ALA A 41 1.90 5.38 -12.14
C ALA A 41 2.72 6.16 -13.17
N PHE A 42 2.18 6.37 -14.37
CA PHE A 42 2.83 7.15 -15.43
C PHE A 42 3.02 8.62 -15.04
N TYR A 43 2.03 9.22 -14.41
CA TYR A 43 2.10 10.60 -13.91
C TYR A 43 3.16 10.75 -12.80
N LEU A 44 3.21 9.81 -11.84
CA LEU A 44 4.23 9.77 -10.80
C LEU A 44 5.63 9.54 -11.37
N TRP A 45 5.76 8.69 -12.40
CA TRP A 45 7.01 8.45 -13.10
C TRP A 45 7.51 9.72 -13.79
N ARG A 46 6.62 10.43 -14.49
CA ARG A 46 6.93 11.70 -15.15
C ARG A 46 7.31 12.81 -14.16
N GLN A 47 6.74 12.81 -12.96
CA GLN A 47 7.11 13.75 -11.89
C GLN A 47 8.42 13.39 -11.17
N GLY A 48 9.06 12.26 -11.48
CA GLY A 48 10.22 11.78 -10.72
C GLY A 48 9.90 11.47 -9.25
N LYS A 49 8.61 11.36 -8.91
CA LYS A 49 8.09 11.06 -7.57
C LYS A 49 7.70 9.59 -7.48
N LEU A 50 8.45 8.71 -8.13
CA LEU A 50 8.41 7.28 -7.85
C LEU A 50 9.06 6.97 -6.49
N THR A 51 8.77 7.77 -5.46
CA THR A 51 8.81 7.26 -4.11
C THR A 51 7.59 6.38 -3.99
N LEU A 52 7.78 5.08 -4.22
CA LEU A 52 6.80 4.07 -3.83
C LEU A 52 6.24 4.48 -2.47
N PRO A 53 4.91 4.50 -2.28
CA PRO A 53 4.37 4.68 -0.95
C PRO A 53 5.00 3.57 -0.12
N THR A 54 5.84 3.95 0.84
CA THR A 54 6.53 3.07 1.78
C THR A 54 5.48 2.46 2.70
N PHE A 55 4.58 1.65 2.15
CA PHE A 55 3.73 0.76 2.91
C PHE A 55 4.67 -0.28 3.50
N ALA A 56 4.95 -0.11 4.79
CA ALA A 56 5.59 -1.10 5.63
C ALA A 56 7.00 -1.54 5.18
N THR A 57 7.94 -0.61 5.14
CA THR A 57 9.24 -0.99 5.72
C THR A 57 8.93 -1.25 7.19
N ARG A 58 8.85 -2.53 7.58
CA ARG A 58 8.90 -2.94 8.99
C ARG A 58 9.96 -2.03 9.62
N ARG A 59 9.57 -1.14 10.54
CA ARG A 59 10.54 -0.31 11.26
C ARG A 59 11.68 -1.24 11.64
N SER A 60 12.90 -0.87 11.28
CA SER A 60 14.06 -1.70 11.63
C SER A 60 13.92 -1.99 13.13
N PRO A 61 14.20 -3.22 13.61
CA PRO A 61 14.20 -3.49 15.05
C PRO A 61 15.03 -2.44 15.81
N GLU A 62 16.04 -1.86 15.17
CA GLU A 62 16.81 -0.73 15.67
C GLU A 62 15.99 0.56 15.82
N ASP A 63 15.11 0.90 14.88
CA ASP A 63 14.25 2.10 14.96
C ASP A 63 13.22 1.97 16.09
N ALA A 64 12.69 0.76 16.28
CA ALA A 64 11.83 0.46 17.42
C ALA A 64 12.59 0.58 18.75
N ALA A 65 13.83 0.07 18.81
CA ALA A 65 14.69 0.18 19.99
C ALA A 65 15.02 1.65 20.32
N LYS A 66 15.38 2.47 19.33
CA LYS A 66 15.60 3.92 19.49
C LYS A 66 14.36 4.61 20.06
N GLN A 67 13.17 4.27 19.56
CA GLN A 67 11.91 4.86 20.02
C GLN A 67 11.62 4.51 21.50
N ILE A 68 11.82 3.25 21.89
CA ILE A 68 11.62 2.81 23.29
C ILE A 68 12.63 3.50 24.21
N LEU A 69 13.88 3.62 23.77
CA LEU A 69 14.94 4.29 24.54
C LEU A 69 14.61 5.77 24.75
N ALA A 70 14.14 6.46 23.69
CA ALA A 70 13.72 7.86 23.75
C ALA A 70 12.53 8.06 24.71
N ASP A 71 11.53 7.19 24.63
CA ASP A 71 10.32 7.25 25.45
C ASP A 71 10.64 7.04 26.94
N ARG A 72 11.53 6.08 27.27
CA ARG A 72 12.01 5.87 28.65
C ARG A 72 12.79 7.05 29.19
N PHE A 73 13.68 7.64 28.39
CA PHE A 73 14.42 8.83 28.80
C PHE A 73 13.47 10.02 29.04
N ALA A 74 12.48 10.22 28.16
CA ALA A 74 11.48 11.28 28.31
C ALA A 74 10.60 11.12 29.56
N ARG A 75 10.33 9.88 29.97
CA ARG A 75 9.62 9.56 31.22
C ARG A 75 10.48 9.70 32.47
N GLY A 76 11.81 9.75 32.30
CA GLY A 76 12.77 9.71 33.40
C GLY A 76 13.00 8.31 33.97
N ASP A 77 12.63 7.25 33.24
CA ASP A 77 12.84 5.85 33.64
C ASP A 77 14.31 5.42 33.56
N ILE A 78 15.12 6.16 32.79
CA ILE A 78 16.56 5.92 32.62
C ILE A 78 17.34 7.24 32.78
N SER A 79 18.57 7.15 33.28
CA SER A 79 19.44 8.30 33.45
C SER A 79 20.08 8.73 32.12
N THR A 80 20.63 9.95 32.08
CA THR A 80 21.35 10.47 30.91
C THR A 80 22.56 9.59 30.55
N ASP A 81 23.33 9.11 31.53
CA ASP A 81 24.49 8.25 31.26
C ASP A 81 24.07 6.92 30.64
N GLU A 82 23.01 6.29 31.17
CA GLU A 82 22.47 5.05 30.60
C GLU A 82 21.92 5.29 29.19
N PHE A 83 21.21 6.39 28.97
CA PHE A 83 20.71 6.76 27.65
C PHE A 83 21.85 6.89 26.62
N MET A 84 22.97 7.52 27.00
CA MET A 84 24.13 7.71 26.12
C MET A 84 24.88 6.40 25.83
N GLU A 85 25.00 5.51 26.81
CA GLU A 85 25.59 4.18 26.62
C GLU A 85 24.75 3.34 25.64
N ARG A 86 23.43 3.34 25.84
CA ARG A 86 22.48 2.60 25.00
C ARG A 86 22.35 3.19 23.61
N SER A 87 22.40 4.51 23.48
CA SER A 87 22.38 5.17 22.17
C SER A 87 23.65 4.85 21.39
N SER A 88 24.82 4.83 22.03
CA SER A 88 26.09 4.41 21.43
C SER A 88 26.06 2.96 20.95
N THR A 89 25.52 2.04 21.76
CA THR A 89 25.33 0.64 21.39
C THR A 89 24.47 0.48 20.12
N LEU A 90 23.49 1.36 19.95
CA LEU A 90 22.60 1.42 18.79
C LEU A 90 23.16 2.28 17.64
N ASN A 91 24.41 2.76 17.71
CA ASN A 91 25.03 3.73 16.79
C ASN A 91 24.11 4.95 16.53
N TRP A 92 23.36 5.35 17.54
CA TRP A 92 22.34 6.38 17.45
C TRP A 92 22.82 7.64 18.16
N THR A 93 22.78 8.76 17.42
CA THR A 93 23.12 10.08 17.95
C THR A 93 21.83 10.88 18.12
N PRO A 94 21.37 11.12 19.37
CA PRO A 94 20.17 11.93 19.61
C PRO A 94 20.32 13.31 18.95
N GLY A 95 19.36 13.69 18.11
CA GLY A 95 19.36 14.94 17.35
C GLY A 95 19.83 14.84 15.89
N SER A 96 20.38 13.70 15.44
CA SER A 96 20.71 13.50 14.01
C SER A 96 19.47 13.34 13.12
N ASP A 97 18.39 12.79 13.66
CA ASP A 97 17.20 12.41 12.89
C ASP A 97 16.34 13.61 12.49
N THR A 98 16.50 14.74 13.20
CA THR A 98 15.83 16.01 12.92
C THR A 98 16.39 16.73 11.68
N THR A 99 17.55 16.29 11.16
CA THR A 99 18.28 16.97 10.08
C THR A 99 18.38 16.11 8.82
N ALA A 100 17.27 15.50 8.39
CA ALA A 100 17.13 15.09 6.99
C ALA A 100 16.19 16.06 6.24
N PRO A 101 16.59 17.31 5.96
CA PRO A 101 15.99 18.02 4.85
C PRO A 101 16.31 17.22 3.59
N ARG A 102 15.28 16.60 3.02
CA ARG A 102 15.29 15.90 1.74
C ARG A 102 15.84 16.87 0.68
N GLN A 103 17.15 16.90 0.49
CA GLN A 103 17.80 17.76 -0.50
C GLN A 103 17.34 17.33 -1.90
N PRO A 104 16.68 18.19 -2.69
CA PRO A 104 16.61 18.00 -4.13
C PRO A 104 18.00 18.27 -4.70
N ARG A 105 18.84 17.22 -4.73
CA ARG A 105 20.18 17.31 -5.29
C ARG A 105 20.12 17.12 -6.82
N LYS A 106 20.55 18.17 -7.54
CA LYS A 106 20.97 18.24 -8.96
C LYS A 106 19.84 18.17 -10.02
N LYS A 107 19.86 19.02 -11.05
CA LYS A 107 20.98 19.23 -11.98
C LYS A 107 21.20 20.70 -12.34
N ARG A 108 22.34 21.23 -11.90
CA ARG A 108 23.11 22.22 -12.67
C ARG A 108 23.37 21.63 -14.06
N ARG A 109 22.90 22.29 -15.12
CA ARG A 109 23.49 22.11 -16.45
C ARG A 109 24.70 23.06 -16.56
N PRO A 110 25.92 22.56 -16.82
CA PRO A 110 26.99 23.36 -17.38
C PRO A 110 26.73 23.59 -18.87
N GLY A 111 27.34 24.63 -19.42
CA GLY A 111 26.94 25.29 -20.66
C GLY A 111 26.99 24.48 -21.95
N ARG A 112 26.30 25.02 -22.95
CA ARG A 112 26.92 25.51 -24.19
C ARG A 112 25.97 26.52 -24.84
#